data_AF-A0A7C1CRH9-F1
#
_entry.id   AF-A0A7C1CRH9-F1
#
_cell.length_a   1.000
_cell.length_b   1.000
_cell.length_c   1.000
_cell.angle_alpha   90.00
_cell.angle_beta   90.00
_cell.angle_gamma   90.00
#
_symmetry.space_group_name_H-M   'P 1'
#
loop_
_entity.id
_entity.type
_entity.pdbx_description
1 polymer ?
#
loop_
_entity_poly.entity_id
_entity_poly.type
_entity_poly.pdbx_seq_one_letter_code
_entity_poly.pdbx_strand_id
1 'polypeptide(L)'
;MFKLIIGIVIVLFGVFILFNGFGFQDSRNIVFKEGIIGVSKAQDEYNIIFASGTVDLSKIKIEDEVKKIEINTIFAEGKVILNPDVPTLIKASSAFGELELPDRSSVIFSSQKYKIGDISPNQGYLEIEASAVFGKLKFITTN
;
A
#
# COMPACT_ATOMS: atom_id res chain seq x y z
N MET A 1 -21.93 -19.01 30.51
CA MET A 1 -22.77 -18.62 29.36
C MET A 1 -22.56 -17.20 28.86
N PHE A 2 -22.57 -16.16 29.70
CA PHE A 2 -22.45 -14.75 29.25
C PHE A 2 -21.24 -14.47 28.33
N LYS A 3 -20.04 -14.94 28.70
CA LYS A 3 -18.82 -14.80 27.88
C LYS A 3 -18.95 -15.47 26.51
N LEU A 4 -19.65 -16.60 26.43
CA LEU A 4 -19.88 -17.33 25.18
C LEU A 4 -20.82 -16.55 24.26
N ILE A 5 -21.89 -15.95 24.81
CA ILE A 5 -22.83 -15.12 24.05
C ILE A 5 -22.10 -13.90 23.48
N ILE A 6 -21.31 -13.20 24.30
CA ILE A 6 -20.52 -12.04 23.84
C ILE A 6 -19.54 -12.45 22.75
N GLY A 7 -18.83 -13.57 22.93
CA GLY A 7 -17.88 -14.08 21.93
C GLY A 7 -18.57 -14.36 20.60
N ILE A 8 -19.73 -15.03 20.63
CA ILE A 8 -20.53 -15.31 19.43
C ILE A 8 -20.99 -14.01 18.77
N VAL A 9 -21.47 -13.03 19.55
CA VAL A 9 -21.90 -11.73 19.01
C VAL A 9 -20.74 -10.99 18.33
N ILE A 10 -19.54 -10.98 18.92
CA ILE A 10 -18.36 -10.35 18.31
C ILE A 10 -17.96 -11.05 17.00
N VAL A 11 -17.94 -12.39 16.99
CA VAL A 11 -17.62 -13.16 15.78
C VAL A 11 -18.66 -12.91 14.68
N LEU A 12 -19.95 -12.97 15.01
CA LEU A 12 -21.03 -12.68 14.04
C LEU A 12 -20.98 -11.23 13.55
N PHE A 13 -20.61 -10.28 14.40
CA PHE A 13 -20.42 -8.89 14.00
C PHE A 13 -19.23 -8.73 13.04
N GLY A 14 -18.11 -9.41 13.29
CA GLY A 14 -16.98 -9.45 12.36
C GLY A 14 -17.36 -10.05 11.01
N VAL A 15 -18.07 -11.18 11.01
CA VAL A 15 -18.62 -11.81 9.80
C VAL A 15 -19.58 -10.87 9.08
N PHE A 16 -20.45 -10.17 9.81
CA PHE A 16 -21.38 -9.19 9.24
C PHE A 16 -20.64 -8.05 8.54
N ILE A 17 -19.54 -7.52 9.10
CA ILE A 17 -18.74 -6.46 8.46
C ILE A 17 -18.17 -6.94 7.11
N LEU A 18 -17.73 -8.21 7.04
CA LEU A 18 -17.17 -8.79 5.82
C LEU A 18 -18.21 -8.93 4.69
N PHE A 19 -19.48 -9.22 5.02
CA PHE A 19 -20.50 -9.53 4.01
C PHE A 19 -21.52 -8.39 3.75
N ASN A 20 -21.84 -7.58 4.75
CA ASN A 20 -22.93 -6.58 4.69
C ASN A 20 -22.46 -5.12 4.65
N GLY A 21 -21.14 -4.86 4.62
CA GLY A 21 -20.56 -3.65 4.04
C GLY A 21 -20.67 -2.37 4.87
N PHE A 22 -19.55 -1.95 5.46
CA PHE A 22 -19.25 -0.55 5.82
C PHE A 22 -17.96 -0.07 5.13
N GLY A 23 -17.68 -0.61 3.93
CA GLY A 23 -16.50 -0.25 3.17
C GLY A 23 -16.60 1.16 2.61
N PHE A 24 -15.51 1.92 2.73
CA PHE A 24 -15.39 3.23 2.11
C PHE A 24 -14.10 3.32 1.30
N GLN A 25 -14.09 4.24 0.35
CA GLN A 25 -12.88 4.64 -0.34
C GLN A 25 -12.96 6.11 -0.65
N ASP A 26 -11.84 6.77 -0.45
CA ASP A 26 -11.60 8.12 -0.91
C ASP A 26 -10.33 8.14 -1.79
N SER A 27 -9.75 9.32 -2.00
CA SER A 27 -8.54 9.48 -2.81
C SER A 27 -7.26 8.96 -2.17
N ARG A 28 -7.30 8.49 -0.91
CA ARG A 28 -6.14 8.06 -0.11
C ARG A 28 -6.36 6.72 0.60
N ASN A 29 -7.60 6.36 0.91
CA ASN A 29 -7.92 5.20 1.74
C ASN A 29 -8.82 4.22 0.98
N ILE A 30 -8.55 2.92 1.13
CA ILE A 30 -9.44 1.82 0.78
C ILE A 30 -9.64 0.98 2.05
N VAL A 31 -10.88 0.90 2.55
CA VAL A 31 -11.19 0.23 3.82
C VAL A 31 -12.37 -0.72 3.64
N PHE A 32 -12.23 -1.97 4.10
CA PHE A 32 -13.28 -3.02 4.07
C PHE A 32 -13.89 -3.28 2.68
N LYS A 33 -13.14 -3.07 1.60
CA LYS A 33 -13.60 -3.37 0.24
C LYS A 33 -12.46 -3.54 -0.75
N GLU A 34 -12.82 -3.85 -2.00
CA GLU A 34 -11.90 -3.81 -3.13
C GLU A 34 -11.91 -2.44 -3.82
N GLY A 35 -10.76 -1.95 -4.29
CA GLY A 35 -10.70 -0.64 -4.95
C GLY A 35 -9.38 -0.29 -5.63
N ILE A 36 -9.42 0.79 -6.42
CA ILE A 36 -8.25 1.37 -7.09
C ILE A 36 -8.21 2.88 -6.79
N ILE A 37 -7.09 3.37 -6.27
CA ILE A 37 -6.77 4.79 -6.14
C ILE A 37 -5.88 5.17 -7.33
N GLY A 38 -6.43 5.92 -8.27
CA GLY A 38 -5.65 6.52 -9.36
C GLY A 38 -5.00 7.82 -8.91
N VAL A 39 -3.67 7.89 -8.94
CA VAL A 39 -2.91 9.05 -8.47
C VAL A 39 -2.42 9.87 -9.67
N SER A 40 -3.03 11.04 -9.86
CA SER A 40 -2.54 12.06 -10.81
C SER A 40 -1.74 13.16 -10.11
N LYS A 41 -2.01 13.41 -8.83
CA LYS A 41 -1.26 14.32 -7.96
C LYS A 41 -0.95 13.60 -6.66
N ALA A 42 0.33 13.48 -6.34
CA ALA A 42 0.79 12.79 -5.14
C ALA A 42 0.26 13.45 -3.87
N GLN A 43 -0.42 12.63 -3.07
CA GLN A 43 -0.75 12.87 -1.69
C GLN A 43 0.34 12.27 -0.80
N ASP A 44 0.40 12.71 0.44
CA ASP A 44 1.45 12.30 1.35
C ASP A 44 1.28 10.84 1.82
N GLU A 45 0.06 10.30 1.80
CA GLU A 45 -0.25 8.99 2.38
C GLU A 45 -1.38 8.26 1.64
N TYR A 46 -1.21 6.94 1.48
CA TYR A 46 -2.20 6.00 0.96
C TYR A 46 -2.34 4.76 1.84
N ASN A 47 -3.56 4.39 2.18
CA ASN A 47 -3.85 3.30 3.11
C ASN A 47 -4.79 2.26 2.50
N ILE A 48 -4.44 0.99 2.65
CA ILE A 48 -5.26 -0.17 2.29
C ILE A 48 -5.45 -0.99 3.56
N ILE A 49 -6.67 -1.01 4.12
CA ILE A 49 -6.95 -1.58 5.44
C ILE A 49 -8.11 -2.57 5.36
N PHE A 50 -7.90 -3.82 5.76
CA PHE A 50 -8.92 -4.89 5.64
C PHE A 50 -9.53 -4.96 4.23
N ALA A 51 -8.70 -4.80 3.21
CA ALA A 51 -9.11 -4.50 1.84
C ALA A 51 -8.21 -5.20 0.81
N SER A 52 -8.67 -5.23 -0.44
CA SER A 52 -7.81 -5.51 -1.59
C SER A 52 -7.72 -4.24 -2.44
N GLY A 53 -6.54 -3.66 -2.57
CA GLY A 53 -6.39 -2.30 -3.08
C GLY A 53 -5.26 -2.15 -4.09
N THR A 54 -5.46 -1.29 -5.07
CA THR A 54 -4.37 -0.83 -5.96
C THR A 54 -4.16 0.67 -5.83
N VAL A 55 -2.93 1.09 -5.58
CA VAL A 55 -2.49 2.48 -5.69
C VAL A 55 -1.75 2.61 -7.03
N ASP A 56 -2.35 3.30 -7.99
CA ASP A 56 -1.78 3.51 -9.32
C ASP A 56 -1.04 4.84 -9.37
N LEU A 57 0.28 4.78 -9.27
CA LEU A 57 1.21 5.90 -9.38
C LEU A 57 1.77 6.06 -10.80
N SER A 58 1.33 5.27 -11.78
CA SER A 58 1.91 5.27 -13.14
C SER A 58 1.79 6.62 -13.86
N LYS A 59 0.83 7.45 -13.46
CA LYS A 59 0.56 8.77 -14.05
C LYS A 59 1.20 9.93 -13.30
N ILE A 60 1.97 9.64 -12.24
CA ILE A 60 2.69 10.66 -11.50
C ILE A 60 3.78 11.28 -12.37
N LYS A 61 3.94 12.60 -12.25
CA LYS A 61 5.06 13.34 -12.83
C LYS A 61 5.88 13.93 -11.69
N ILE A 62 7.18 13.70 -11.75
CA ILE A 62 8.14 14.29 -10.82
C ILE A 62 9.01 15.24 -11.65
N GLU A 63 9.10 16.50 -11.21
CA GLU A 63 9.93 17.52 -11.84
C GLU A 63 11.26 17.59 -11.08
N ASP A 64 11.62 18.74 -10.50
CA ASP A 64 12.91 18.97 -9.84
C ASP A 64 12.82 18.87 -8.30
N GLU A 65 11.80 18.21 -7.76
CA GLU A 65 11.61 18.03 -6.32
C GLU A 65 11.56 16.56 -5.89
N VAL A 66 11.96 16.30 -4.64
CA VAL A 66 11.77 15.00 -4.01
C VAL A 66 10.35 14.93 -3.48
N LYS A 67 9.54 14.02 -4.03
CA LYS A 67 8.18 13.80 -3.54
C LYS A 67 8.15 12.60 -2.62
N LYS A 68 7.87 12.82 -1.32
CA LYS A 68 7.68 11.75 -0.35
C LYS A 68 6.22 11.28 -0.34
N ILE A 69 6.02 9.97 -0.34
CA ILE A 69 4.70 9.31 -0.22
C ILE A 69 4.83 8.12 0.73
N GLU A 70 3.81 7.93 1.56
CA GLU A 70 3.68 6.77 2.44
C GLU A 70 2.57 5.84 1.94
N ILE A 71 2.84 4.53 1.89
CA ILE A 71 1.88 3.51 1.44
C ILE A 71 1.80 2.42 2.49
N ASN A 72 0.66 2.31 3.16
CA ASN A 72 0.46 1.33 4.21
C ASN A 72 -0.59 0.29 3.79
N THR A 73 -0.25 -0.98 3.97
CA THR A 73 -1.17 -2.12 3.81
C THR A 73 -1.29 -2.85 5.14
N ILE A 74 -2.49 -2.85 5.71
CA ILE A 74 -2.77 -3.37 7.05
C ILE A 74 -3.91 -4.39 6.97
N PHE A 75 -3.66 -5.66 7.33
CA PHE A 75 -4.65 -6.74 7.20
C PHE A 75 -5.25 -6.82 5.79
N ALA A 76 -4.44 -6.60 4.76
CA ALA A 76 -4.90 -6.31 3.41
C ALA A 76 -3.96 -6.88 2.34
N GLU A 77 -4.46 -6.96 1.11
CA GLU A 77 -3.64 -7.16 -0.09
C GLU A 77 -3.58 -5.85 -0.87
N GLY A 78 -2.37 -5.36 -1.09
CA GLY A 78 -2.09 -4.10 -1.75
C GLY A 78 -1.23 -4.30 -2.99
N LYS A 79 -1.48 -3.49 -4.01
CA LYS A 79 -0.65 -3.40 -5.21
C LYS A 79 -0.30 -1.94 -5.48
N VAL A 80 0.95 -1.67 -5.82
CA VAL A 80 1.41 -0.35 -6.25
C VAL A 80 1.91 -0.46 -7.68
N ILE A 81 1.38 0.38 -8.56
CA ILE A 81 1.81 0.44 -9.96
C ILE A 81 2.70 1.67 -10.12
N LEU A 82 3.93 1.45 -10.57
CA LEU A 82 4.94 2.49 -10.78
C LEU A 82 5.19 2.72 -12.27
N ASN A 83 5.54 3.96 -12.61
CA ASN A 83 6.13 4.29 -13.90
C ASN A 83 7.66 4.04 -13.83
N PRO A 84 8.24 3.15 -14.66
CA PRO A 84 9.68 2.88 -14.64
C PRO A 84 10.54 4.09 -15.04
N ASP A 85 9.97 5.07 -15.75
CA ASP A 85 10.68 6.28 -16.20
C ASP A 85 10.85 7.31 -15.07
N VAL A 86 10.16 7.13 -13.93
CA VAL A 86 10.25 8.02 -12.78
C VAL A 86 11.24 7.44 -11.76
N PRO A 87 12.38 8.11 -11.49
CA PRO A 87 13.32 7.66 -10.47
C PRO A 87 12.62 7.49 -9.13
N THR A 88 12.75 6.31 -8.52
CA THR A 88 11.98 5.95 -7.32
C THR A 88 12.87 5.27 -6.27
N LEU A 89 12.85 5.77 -5.04
CA LEU A 89 13.42 5.13 -3.85
C LEU A 89 12.30 4.51 -3.03
N ILE A 90 12.27 3.18 -2.93
CA ILE A 90 11.34 2.46 -2.07
C ILE A 90 12.05 2.11 -0.76
N LYS A 91 11.54 2.58 0.36
CA LYS A 91 11.90 2.17 1.72
C LYS A 91 10.84 1.18 2.18
N ALA A 92 11.08 -0.10 1.92
CA ALA A 92 10.17 -1.19 2.24
C ALA A 92 10.38 -1.66 3.69
N SER A 93 9.29 -1.84 4.43
CA SER A 93 9.28 -2.38 5.79
C SER A 93 8.12 -3.36 5.96
N SER A 94 8.40 -4.53 6.52
CA SER A 94 7.38 -5.52 6.86
C SER A 94 7.58 -6.06 8.27
N ALA A 95 6.51 -6.02 9.07
CA ALA A 95 6.54 -6.53 10.45
C ALA A 95 5.87 -7.90 10.59
N PHE A 96 4.75 -8.16 9.90
CA PHE A 96 4.01 -9.43 9.93
C PHE A 96 3.33 -9.71 8.57
N GLY A 97 4.01 -9.40 7.48
CA GLY A 97 3.46 -9.51 6.14
C GLY A 97 4.53 -9.82 5.11
N GLU A 98 4.21 -9.55 3.85
CA GLU A 98 5.15 -9.63 2.73
C GLU A 98 5.10 -8.34 1.93
N LEU A 99 6.26 -7.78 1.60
CA LEU A 99 6.35 -6.71 0.61
C LEU A 99 7.18 -7.20 -0.57
N GLU A 100 6.54 -7.35 -1.73
CA GLU A 100 7.17 -7.83 -2.97
C GLU A 100 7.62 -6.61 -3.80
N LEU A 101 8.91 -6.50 -4.05
CA LEU A 101 9.54 -5.43 -4.83
C LEU A 101 9.42 -5.70 -6.35
N PRO A 102 9.68 -4.70 -7.22
CA PRO A 102 9.55 -4.85 -8.67
C PRO A 102 10.39 -5.98 -9.29
N ASP A 103 11.54 -6.31 -8.70
CA ASP A 103 12.41 -7.41 -9.11
C ASP A 103 11.95 -8.78 -8.59
N ARG A 104 10.79 -8.84 -7.93
CA ARG A 104 10.20 -10.01 -7.27
C ARG A 104 10.95 -10.47 -6.02
N SER A 105 11.89 -9.68 -5.50
CA SER A 105 12.42 -9.91 -4.17
C SER A 105 11.39 -9.55 -3.11
N SER A 106 11.37 -10.29 -2.00
CA SER A 106 10.39 -10.08 -0.93
C SER A 106 11.07 -9.61 0.36
N VAL A 107 10.50 -8.58 0.97
CA VAL A 107 10.84 -8.09 2.31
C VAL A 107 9.82 -8.68 3.29
N ILE A 108 10.30 -9.56 4.17
CA ILE A 108 9.49 -10.27 5.17
C ILE A 108 10.18 -10.07 6.52
N PHE A 109 9.44 -9.64 7.55
CA PHE A 109 9.97 -9.44 8.91
C PHE A 109 11.27 -8.61 8.96
N SER A 110 11.38 -7.59 8.10
CA SER A 110 12.62 -6.82 7.88
C SER A 110 12.34 -5.50 7.17
N SER A 111 13.39 -4.73 6.91
CA SER A 111 13.34 -3.52 6.09
C SER A 111 14.47 -3.51 5.06
N GLN A 112 14.18 -2.94 3.88
CA GLN A 112 15.11 -2.86 2.76
C GLN A 112 14.86 -1.58 1.96
N LYS A 113 15.92 -1.04 1.35
CA LYS A 113 15.81 0.02 0.34
C LYS A 113 15.97 -0.57 -1.05
N TYR A 114 15.10 -0.16 -1.97
CA TYR A 114 15.12 -0.54 -3.37
C TYR A 114 15.10 0.71 -4.24
N LYS A 115 15.87 0.71 -5.34
CA LYS A 115 16.03 1.87 -6.21
C LYS A 115 15.61 1.52 -7.64
N ILE A 116 14.89 2.44 -8.27
CA ILE A 116 14.54 2.41 -9.69
C ILE A 116 15.13 3.67 -10.33
N GLY A 117 15.88 3.50 -11.42
CA GLY A 117 16.56 4.60 -12.10
C GLY A 117 17.69 5.23 -11.29
N ASP A 118 18.25 6.33 -11.83
CA ASP A 118 19.30 7.10 -11.17
C ASP A 118 18.70 8.11 -10.18
N ILE A 119 19.10 8.00 -8.92
CA ILE A 119 18.58 8.85 -7.84
C ILE A 119 19.64 9.88 -7.48
N SER A 120 19.36 11.14 -7.79
CA SER A 120 20.20 12.30 -7.49
C SER A 120 19.38 13.35 -6.76
N PRO A 121 19.89 14.03 -5.72
CA PRO A 121 19.19 15.17 -5.12
C PRO A 121 18.99 16.35 -6.08
N ASN A 122 19.77 16.42 -7.17
CA ASN A 122 19.66 17.47 -8.18
C ASN A 122 18.63 17.16 -9.27
N GLN A 123 18.00 15.97 -9.22
CA GLN A 123 16.95 15.52 -10.13
C GLN A 123 15.78 15.07 -9.25
N GLY A 124 14.56 15.56 -9.48
CA GLY A 124 13.45 15.12 -8.64
C GLY A 124 13.26 13.60 -8.72
N TYR A 125 12.93 12.99 -7.57
CA TYR A 125 12.63 11.58 -7.48
C TYR A 125 11.48 11.31 -6.52
N LEU A 126 10.84 10.16 -6.70
CA LEU A 126 9.78 9.69 -5.84
C LEU A 126 10.36 8.89 -4.67
N GLU A 127 10.13 9.33 -3.44
CA GLU A 127 10.47 8.56 -2.24
C GLU A 127 9.21 7.90 -1.68
N ILE A 128 9.19 6.57 -1.65
CA ILE A 128 8.06 5.79 -1.13
C ILE A 128 8.47 5.11 0.17
N GLU A 129 7.80 5.43 1.27
CA GLU A 129 7.84 4.65 2.51
C GLU A 129 6.70 3.64 2.50
N ALA A 130 7.04 2.35 2.40
CA ALA A 130 6.08 1.30 2.14
C ALA A 130 6.04 0.32 3.31
N SER A 131 4.86 0.15 3.91
CA SER A 131 4.65 -0.69 5.08
C SER A 131 3.63 -1.79 4.80
N ALA A 132 4.00 -3.04 5.10
CA ALA A 132 3.09 -4.18 5.08
C ALA A 132 2.97 -4.81 6.48
N VAL A 133 1.77 -4.79 7.05
CA VAL A 133 1.46 -5.32 8.38
C VAL A 133 0.28 -6.29 8.28
N PHE A 134 0.50 -7.57 8.62
CA PHE A 134 -0.52 -8.62 8.50
C PHE A 134 -1.16 -8.72 7.10
N GLY A 135 -0.37 -8.52 6.05
CA GLY A 135 -0.86 -8.45 4.68
C GLY A 135 0.24 -8.55 3.65
N LYS A 136 -0.10 -8.32 2.38
CA LYS A 136 0.86 -8.33 1.27
C LYS A 136 0.81 -7.01 0.51
N LEU A 137 1.96 -6.38 0.24
CA LEU A 137 2.06 -5.21 -0.63
C LEU A 137 2.99 -5.50 -1.80
N LYS A 138 2.49 -5.45 -3.03
CA LYS A 138 3.26 -5.78 -4.23
C LYS A 138 3.50 -4.56 -5.10
N PHE A 139 4.76 -4.30 -5.41
CA PHE A 139 5.15 -3.30 -6.41
C PHE A 139 5.26 -3.93 -7.80
N ILE A 140 4.73 -3.25 -8.80
CA ILE A 140 4.91 -3.59 -10.21
C ILE A 140 5.24 -2.33 -11.02
N THR A 141 6.04 -2.47 -12.06
CA THR A 141 6.28 -1.42 -13.05
C THR A 141 5.41 -1.66 -14.29
N THR A 142 4.88 -0.61 -14.89
CA THR A 142 4.27 -0.70 -16.22
C THR A 142 5.34 -1.00 -17.27
N ASN A 143 5.09 -1.95 -18.18
CA ASN A 143 5.94 -2.20 -19.34
C ASN A 143 5.73 -1.15 -20.43
#